data_AF-A0A2V9T691-F1
#
_entry.id   AF-A0A2V9T691-F1
#
_cell.length_a   1.000
_cell.length_b   1.000
_cell.length_c   1.000
_cell.angle_alpha   90.00
_cell.angle_beta   90.00
_cell.angle_gamma   90.00
#
_symmetry.space_group_name_H-M   'P 1'
#
loop_
_entity.id
_entity.type
_entity.pdbx_description
1 polymer ?
#
loop_
_entity_poly.entity_id
_entity_poly.type
_entity_poly.pdbx_seq_one_letter_code
_entity_poly.pdbx_strand_id
1 'polypeptide(L)'
;MASPEEVTAMKRLLFSSCLLVILTLSHADPSWAQPTIAPPDPAVPGTQSLTQVPVKLPIRLYWGYLVIVEGSIGNVQKLNFLVDTGAYPSVVDQKIAHNLVAGFMPSHFLS
;
A
#
# COMPACT_ATOMS: atom_id res chain seq x y z
N MET A 1 -31.29 -17.96 -22.57
CA MET A 1 -31.26 -16.51 -22.84
C MET A 1 -31.98 -15.87 -21.67
N ALA A 2 -31.22 -15.36 -20.68
CA ALA A 2 -31.77 -14.84 -19.42
C ALA A 2 -32.60 -13.57 -19.68
N SER A 3 -33.70 -13.42 -18.95
CA SER A 3 -34.59 -12.26 -19.11
C SER A 3 -33.91 -10.98 -18.58
N PRO A 4 -34.20 -9.79 -19.12
CA PRO A 4 -33.60 -8.52 -18.67
C PRO A 4 -33.85 -8.21 -17.18
N GLU A 5 -34.92 -8.75 -16.61
CA GLU A 5 -35.23 -8.70 -15.16
C GLU A 5 -34.22 -9.51 -14.34
N GLU A 6 -33.81 -10.67 -14.85
CA GLU A 6 -32.89 -11.62 -14.20
C GLU A 6 -31.46 -11.06 -14.13
N VAL A 7 -31.02 -10.38 -15.20
CA VAL A 7 -29.70 -9.71 -15.25
C VAL A 7 -29.63 -8.53 -14.29
N THR A 8 -30.74 -7.81 -14.11
CA THR A 8 -30.83 -6.67 -13.19
C THR A 8 -30.89 -7.13 -11.74
N ALA A 9 -31.62 -8.22 -11.46
CA ALA A 9 -31.64 -8.87 -10.15
C ALA A 9 -30.26 -9.41 -9.76
N MET A 10 -29.55 -10.09 -10.68
CA MET A 10 -28.20 -10.60 -10.44
C MET A 10 -27.21 -9.47 -10.11
N LYS A 11 -27.26 -8.34 -10.82
CA LYS A 11 -26.41 -7.18 -10.51
C LYS A 11 -26.70 -6.65 -9.11
N ARG A 12 -27.98 -6.52 -8.72
CA ARG A 12 -28.37 -6.08 -7.37
C ARG A 12 -27.90 -7.04 -6.28
N LEU A 13 -27.94 -8.35 -6.51
CA LEU A 13 -27.44 -9.35 -5.58
C LEU A 13 -25.91 -9.28 -5.43
N LEU A 14 -25.17 -9.10 -6.53
CA LEU A 14 -23.71 -8.95 -6.51
C LEU A 14 -23.26 -7.66 -5.80
N PHE A 15 -23.95 -6.54 -6.04
CA PHE A 15 -23.66 -5.29 -5.32
C PHE A 15 -23.99 -5.41 -3.82
N SER A 16 -25.09 -6.09 -3.47
CA SER A 16 -25.47 -6.31 -2.08
C SER A 16 -24.47 -7.21 -1.34
N SER A 17 -23.94 -8.26 -1.99
CA SER A 17 -22.94 -9.13 -1.36
C SER A 17 -21.62 -8.41 -1.11
N CYS A 18 -21.17 -7.55 -2.04
CA CYS A 18 -19.95 -6.76 -1.84
C CYS A 18 -20.08 -5.77 -0.67
N LEU A 19 -21.24 -5.13 -0.53
CA LEU A 19 -21.50 -4.19 0.56
C LEU A 19 -21.54 -4.89 1.93
N LEU A 20 -22.08 -6.12 2.00
CA LEU A 20 -22.12 -6.89 3.24
C LEU A 20 -20.72 -7.31 3.73
N VAL A 21 -19.84 -7.73 2.82
CA VAL A 21 -18.46 -8.15 3.15
C VAL A 21 -17.65 -6.98 3.74
N ILE A 22 -17.78 -5.78 3.16
CA ILE A 22 -17.10 -4.57 3.66
C ILE A 22 -17.59 -4.19 5.07
N LEU A 23 -18.89 -4.32 5.34
CA LEU A 23 -19.48 -4.02 6.66
C LEU A 23 -19.06 -5.01 7.75
N THR A 24 -18.81 -6.28 7.41
CA THR A 24 -18.31 -7.27 8.39
C THR A 24 -16.82 -7.12 8.69
N LEU A 25 -16.02 -6.64 7.74
CA LEU A 25 -14.57 -6.42 7.93
C LEU A 25 -14.27 -5.19 8.80
N SER A 26 -15.17 -4.20 8.84
CA SER A 26 -15.03 -3.00 9.67
C SER A 26 -15.38 -3.20 11.15
N HIS A 27 -15.96 -4.34 11.52
CA HIS A 27 -16.23 -4.72 12.93
C HIS A 27 -15.14 -5.62 13.52
N ALA A 28 -14.08 -5.94 12.77
CA ALA A 28 -12.87 -6.51 13.34
C ALA A 28 -12.19 -5.41 14.17
N ASP A 29 -12.56 -5.35 15.45
CA ASP A 29 -11.90 -4.51 16.44
C ASP A 29 -10.40 -4.86 16.40
N PRO A 30 -9.49 -3.94 16.05
CA PRO A 30 -8.07 -4.20 16.08
C PRO A 30 -7.62 -4.17 17.55
N SER A 31 -7.98 -5.21 18.29
CA SER A 31 -7.55 -5.52 19.66
C SER A 31 -6.02 -5.73 19.78
N TRP A 32 -5.26 -5.48 18.72
CA TRP A 32 -3.80 -5.60 18.67
C TRP A 32 -3.05 -4.40 19.25
N ALA A 33 -3.73 -3.46 19.91
CA ALA A 33 -3.12 -2.28 20.51
C ALA A 33 -3.19 -2.21 22.05
N GLN A 34 -3.21 -3.34 22.76
CA GLN A 34 -2.96 -3.31 24.21
C GLN A 34 -1.58 -3.88 24.54
N PRO A 35 -0.61 -3.02 24.93
CA PRO A 35 0.50 -3.45 25.73
C PRO A 35 -0.06 -3.86 27.11
N THR A 36 -0.10 -5.16 27.40
CA THR A 36 -0.38 -5.64 28.75
C THR A 36 0.79 -5.21 29.64
N ILE A 37 0.60 -4.13 30.39
CA ILE A 37 1.53 -3.72 31.45
C ILE A 37 1.32 -4.67 32.62
N ALA A 38 2.15 -5.72 32.68
CA ALA A 38 2.35 -6.49 33.89
C ALA A 38 2.97 -5.59 34.98
N PRO A 39 2.74 -5.85 36.28
CA PRO A 39 3.35 -5.08 37.37
C PRO A 39 4.89 -5.11 37.24
N PRO A 40 5.59 -4.01 37.58
CA PRO A 40 7.03 -3.91 37.36
C PRO A 40 7.79 -4.86 38.30
N ASP A 41 8.49 -5.82 37.70
CA ASP A 41 9.56 -6.58 38.35
C ASP A 41 10.75 -5.62 38.58
N PRO A 42 11.19 -5.38 39.83
CA PRO A 42 12.18 -4.36 40.11
C PRO A 42 13.59 -4.93 39.96
N ALA A 43 14.06 -5.15 38.73
CA ALA A 43 15.49 -5.14 38.36
C ALA A 43 15.73 -5.61 36.92
N VAL A 44 15.40 -4.78 35.92
CA VAL A 44 16.00 -4.91 34.59
C VAL A 44 16.36 -3.51 34.08
N PRO A 45 17.65 -3.21 33.80
CA PRO A 45 18.04 -1.94 33.19
C PRO A 45 17.31 -1.78 31.86
N GLY A 46 16.52 -0.70 31.75
CA GLY A 46 15.58 -0.48 30.67
C GLY A 46 16.19 -0.67 29.28
N THR A 47 15.67 -1.65 28.55
CA THR A 47 15.75 -1.64 27.09
C THR A 47 15.07 -0.37 26.64
N GLN A 48 15.88 0.61 26.20
CA GLN A 48 15.41 1.87 25.66
C GLN A 48 14.45 1.53 24.52
N SER A 49 13.15 1.72 24.78
CA SER A 49 12.14 1.78 23.74
C SER A 49 12.61 2.91 22.83
N LEU A 50 13.15 2.54 21.67
CA LEU A 50 13.57 3.50 20.66
C LEU A 50 12.35 4.35 20.36
N THR A 51 12.39 5.60 20.80
CA THR A 51 11.38 6.61 20.50
C THR A 51 11.18 6.61 18.99
N GLN A 52 10.13 5.95 18.50
CA GLN A 52 9.80 5.91 17.09
C GLN A 52 9.38 7.32 16.69
N VAL A 53 10.34 8.08 16.17
CA VAL A 53 10.05 9.35 15.53
C VAL A 53 9.20 9.03 14.30
N PRO A 54 7.97 9.59 14.18
CA PRO A 54 7.14 9.35 13.02
C PRO A 54 7.86 9.81 11.75
N VAL A 55 8.06 8.90 10.80
CA VAL A 55 8.59 9.24 9.48
C VAL A 55 7.49 9.97 8.72
N LYS A 56 7.75 11.23 8.36
CA LYS A 56 6.85 12.02 7.51
C LYS A 56 7.20 11.79 6.04
N LEU A 57 6.23 11.35 5.26
CA LEU A 57 6.36 11.21 3.81
C LEU A 57 5.65 12.40 3.13
N PRO A 58 6.35 13.25 2.37
CA PRO A 58 5.70 14.33 1.63
C PRO A 58 4.81 13.76 0.52
N ILE A 59 3.55 14.19 0.50
CA ILE A 59 2.57 13.85 -0.54
C ILE A 59 2.15 15.10 -1.31
N ARG A 60 1.92 14.95 -2.62
CA ARG A 60 1.34 15.98 -3.48
C ARG A 60 -0.05 15.52 -3.94
N LEU A 61 -1.05 16.37 -3.79
CA LEU A 61 -2.41 16.10 -4.26
C LEU A 61 -2.67 16.88 -5.56
N TYR A 62 -2.91 16.16 -6.65
CA TYR A 62 -3.28 16.74 -7.94
C TYR A 62 -4.77 16.58 -8.20
N TRP A 63 -5.38 17.63 -8.72
CA TRP A 63 -6.81 17.70 -9.08
C TRP A 63 -7.79 17.33 -7.95
N GLY A 64 -7.32 17.30 -6.70
CA GLY A 64 -8.12 16.95 -5.53
C GLY A 64 -8.27 15.45 -5.26
N TYR A 65 -7.66 14.58 -6.06
CA TYR A 65 -7.81 13.11 -5.87
C TYR A 65 -6.59 12.26 -6.26
N LEU A 66 -5.66 12.74 -7.09
CA LEU A 66 -4.45 11.98 -7.40
C LEU A 66 -3.39 12.22 -6.33
N VAL A 67 -3.05 11.17 -5.58
CA VAL A 67 -1.96 11.20 -4.60
C VAL A 67 -0.66 10.83 -5.30
N ILE A 68 0.29 11.75 -5.31
CA ILE A 68 1.63 11.56 -5.88
C ILE A 68 2.67 11.61 -4.76
N VAL A 69 3.56 10.62 -4.75
CA VAL A 69 4.73 10.55 -3.84
C VAL A 69 6.01 10.67 -4.66
N GLU A 70 6.98 11.41 -4.16
CA GLU A 70 8.32 11.45 -4.75
C GLU A 70 9.23 10.38 -4.14
N GLY A 71 10.03 9.72 -4.97
CA GLY A 71 11.06 8.79 -4.48
C GLY A 71 12.00 8.30 -5.57
N SER A 72 12.51 7.09 -5.39
CA SER A 72 13.48 6.47 -6.30
C SER A 72 13.26 4.95 -6.40
N ILE A 73 13.67 4.36 -7.52
CA ILE A 73 13.82 2.91 -7.68
C ILE A 73 15.23 2.67 -8.22
N GLY A 74 16.00 1.79 -7.56
CA GLY A 74 17.40 1.55 -7.94
C GLY A 74 18.19 2.86 -7.99
N ASN A 75 18.90 3.09 -9.10
CA ASN A 75 19.66 4.32 -9.33
C ASN A 75 18.84 5.45 -9.99
N VAL A 76 17.55 5.24 -10.27
CA VAL A 76 16.69 6.25 -10.90
C VAL A 76 16.04 7.10 -9.81
N GLN A 77 16.46 8.36 -9.72
CA GLN A 77 16.05 9.30 -8.67
C GLN A 77 14.92 10.23 -9.14
N LYS A 78 14.24 10.86 -8.17
CA LYS A 78 13.20 11.89 -8.40
C LYS A 78 12.02 11.40 -9.25
N LEU A 79 11.61 10.15 -9.03
CA LEU A 79 10.42 9.56 -9.65
C LEU A 79 9.15 10.05 -8.95
N ASN A 80 8.10 10.25 -9.74
CA ASN A 80 6.75 10.52 -9.24
C ASN A 80 5.94 9.21 -9.28
N PHE A 81 5.49 8.74 -8.11
CA PHE A 81 4.64 7.56 -7.98
C PHE A 81 3.20 7.99 -7.79
N LEU A 82 2.32 7.50 -8.65
CA LEU A 82 0.89 7.54 -8.41
C LEU A 82 0.53 6.44 -7.40
N VAL A 83 -0.11 6.82 -6.30
CA VAL A 83 -0.63 5.87 -5.32
C VAL A 83 -2.00 5.40 -5.78
N ASP A 84 -2.08 4.16 -6.26
CA ASP A 84 -3.31 3.51 -6.70
C ASP A 84 -3.55 2.25 -5.86
N THR A 85 -4.54 2.30 -4.97
CA THR A 85 -4.92 1.16 -4.11
C THR A 85 -5.72 0.09 -4.84
N GLY A 86 -6.20 0.38 -6.06
CA GLY A 86 -6.92 -0.57 -6.92
C GLY A 86 -6.01 -1.35 -7.87
N ALA A 87 -4.73 -0.98 -7.99
CA ALA A 87 -3.77 -1.65 -8.86
C ALA A 87 -3.10 -2.84 -8.14
N TYR A 88 -3.22 -4.03 -8.73
CA TYR A 88 -2.38 -5.18 -8.39
C TYR A 88 -2.10 -5.98 -9.68
N PRO A 89 -0.83 -6.09 -10.13
CA PRO A 89 0.40 -5.59 -9.51
C PRO A 89 0.64 -4.09 -9.73
N SER A 90 1.68 -3.54 -9.07
CA SER A 90 2.21 -2.20 -9.41
C SER A 90 2.72 -2.16 -10.85
N VAL A 91 2.54 -1.03 -11.52
CA VAL A 91 2.96 -0.82 -12.92
C VAL A 91 4.11 0.18 -12.97
N VAL A 92 5.08 -0.09 -13.84
CA VAL A 92 6.23 0.78 -14.10
C VAL A 92 6.26 1.12 -15.58
N ASP A 93 6.52 2.38 -15.91
CA ASP A 93 6.71 2.82 -17.30
C ASP A 93 7.90 2.10 -17.96
N GLN A 94 7.74 1.73 -19.23
CA GLN A 94 8.74 0.93 -19.96
C GLN A 94 10.11 1.61 -20.02
N LYS A 95 10.18 2.94 -20.13
CA LYS A 95 11.46 3.68 -20.18
C LYS A 95 12.16 3.62 -18.82
N ILE A 96 11.39 3.72 -17.73
CA ILE A 96 11.93 3.56 -16.37
C ILE A 96 12.43 2.14 -16.18
N ALA A 97 11.66 1.13 -16.59
CA ALA A 97 12.08 -0.28 -16.51
C ALA A 97 13.38 -0.53 -17.29
N HIS A 98 13.52 0.02 -18.49
CA HIS A 98 14.75 -0.08 -19.28
C HIS A 98 15.95 0.55 -18.56
N ASN A 99 15.78 1.73 -17.96
CA ASN A 99 16.84 2.39 -17.20
C ASN A 99 17.24 1.62 -15.94
N LEU A 100 16.28 0.96 -15.29
CA LEU A 100 16.56 0.07 -14.17
C LEU A 100 17.43 -1.10 -14.63
N VAL A 101 17.02 -1.82 -15.68
CA VAL A 101 17.77 -2.97 -16.22
C VAL A 101 19.18 -2.56 -16.67
N ALA A 102 19.32 -1.44 -17.38
CA ALA A 102 20.62 -0.92 -17.79
C ALA A 102 21.52 -0.60 -16.58
N GLY A 103 20.94 -0.09 -15.49
CA GLY A 103 21.66 0.16 -14.23
C GLY A 103 22.02 -1.10 -13.43
N PHE A 104 21.39 -2.24 -13.74
CA PHE A 104 21.69 -3.55 -13.13
C PHE A 104 22.71 -4.37 -13.93
N MET A 105 23.04 -3.99 -15.17
CA MET A 105 24.08 -4.66 -15.96
C MET A 105 25.49 -4.21 -15.51
N PRO A 106 26.35 -5.10 -15.00
CA PRO A 106 27.73 -4.76 -14.67
C PRO A 106 28.50 -4.40 -15.95
N SER A 107 29.29 -3.34 -15.90
CA SER A 107 30.15 -2.85 -16.99
C SER A 107 31.17 -3.87 -17.53
N HIS A 108 31.35 -5.01 -16.86
CA HIS A 108 32.28 -6.07 -17.24
C HIS A 108 31.76 -7.08 -18.27
N PHE A 109 30.48 -7.00 -18.69
CA PHE A 109 29.89 -7.94 -19.66
C PHE A 109 29.75 -7.39 -21.09
N LEU A 110 30.28 -6.18 -21.36
CA LEU A 110 30.27 -5.56 -22.69
C LEU A 110 31.69 -5.38 -23.29
N SER A 111 32.59 -6.34 -23.03
CA SER A 111 33.91 -6.44 -23.70
C SER A 111 34.03 -7.72 -24.50
#